data_AF-A0A068WMQ2-F1
#
_entry.id   AF-A0A068WMQ2-F1
#
_cell.length_a   1.000
_cell.length_b   1.000
_cell.length_c   1.000
_cell.angle_alpha   90.00
_cell.angle_beta   90.00
_cell.angle_gamma   90.00
#
_symmetry.space_group_name_H-M   'P 1'
#
loop_
_entity.id
_entity.type
_entity.pdbx_description
1 polymer ?
#
loop_
_entity_poly.entity_id
_entity_poly.type
_entity_poly.pdbx_seq_one_letter_code
_entity_poly.pdbx_strand_id
1 'polypeptide(L)'
;MDARLKFRHLQPANVGALKTKIAQVNKDTAKTYEKLSLLARSRDSMHDAQMHRIHFVIWLDASRKQQETARNLLSDLKTLVYDNINLNSNCWDDKNSSLIQLVEAQSLELEDFKAEVIQPLNQLRLEIKESLQSNQNLRAALRDAYANIEAETFKLLQREVEIDAFPLTSRLDTFERLRGEDPAEDKSGGIPSEAWQWDTHDEKFRADLLSEFVHLDAAFITKIESAKKEFFNLENTYGLKEWKIEDFHLVEFLWDVYNASETPRKRRNCIDFLKRLPSHRTRLLDFFREHDVLKVKMEDIVLAWTRARQELADRIHVTLEDATEEFRKRSQEKASVEKQRMLCQQLAGKVQRWREEKAELEDLELRARESNRAAEMAREKERQAREDRRRQAIKNKIQTRRESKLQEKAEFEAAEHLRLEELRRVFDRQRRLDTQRLLEIAKKHLQQQSARRVEASEEATRQAEAMEARLEAIRVKVRPDVPDNPLRVFANTEAWRHHLEASAIIKEEADFPNVLKVSSNTDKPITTFTETQLQRDYRTRLSTALFEAGLLNTNYARNLLSQESALLLFGGKSLPHTEARFAYSSSKTSKWNL
;
A
#
# COMPACT_ATOMS: atom_id res chain seq x y z
N MET A 1 -149.06 13.35 -21.46
CA MET A 1 -147.79 13.10 -22.19
C MET A 1 -147.15 11.87 -21.57
N ASP A 2 -147.45 10.70 -22.12
CA ASP A 2 -147.11 9.40 -21.53
C ASP A 2 -145.58 9.16 -21.56
N ALA A 3 -144.97 8.87 -20.41
CA ALA A 3 -143.53 8.66 -20.23
C ALA A 3 -142.97 7.47 -21.04
N ARG A 4 -143.85 6.72 -21.72
CA ARG A 4 -143.55 5.57 -22.58
C ARG A 4 -142.92 5.93 -23.92
N LEU A 5 -142.85 7.20 -24.31
CA LEU A 5 -142.30 7.63 -25.61
C LEU A 5 -140.78 7.87 -25.59
N LYS A 6 -140.15 8.07 -24.43
CA LYS A 6 -138.72 8.42 -24.32
C LYS A 6 -137.74 7.26 -24.32
N PHE A 7 -138.21 6.00 -24.31
CA PHE A 7 -137.34 4.82 -24.21
C PHE A 7 -137.46 3.83 -25.39
N ARG A 8 -138.05 4.23 -26.52
CA ARG A 8 -138.25 3.34 -27.69
C ARG A 8 -136.96 2.91 -28.41
N HIS A 9 -135.83 3.55 -28.13
CA HIS A 9 -134.54 3.24 -28.77
C HIS A 9 -133.68 2.28 -27.94
N LEU A 10 -134.08 1.97 -26.70
CA LEU A 10 -133.43 0.94 -25.91
C LEU A 10 -134.13 -0.39 -26.22
N GLN A 11 -133.56 -1.17 -27.14
CA GLN A 11 -133.97 -2.56 -27.28
C GLN A 11 -133.81 -3.24 -25.91
N PRO A 12 -134.81 -4.00 -25.43
CA PRO A 12 -134.68 -4.74 -24.19
C PRO A 12 -133.46 -5.65 -24.34
N ALA A 13 -132.46 -5.46 -23.48
CA ALA A 13 -131.29 -6.31 -23.45
C ALA A 13 -131.79 -7.75 -23.40
N ASN A 14 -131.46 -8.55 -24.41
CA ASN A 14 -131.94 -9.91 -24.50
C ASN A 14 -131.26 -10.73 -23.39
N VAL A 15 -131.86 -10.70 -22.19
CA VAL A 15 -131.34 -11.33 -20.98
C VAL A 15 -131.16 -12.84 -21.20
N GLY A 16 -131.97 -13.44 -22.08
CA GLY A 16 -131.78 -14.82 -22.54
C GLY A 16 -130.49 -15.00 -23.34
N ALA A 17 -130.21 -14.11 -24.31
CA ALA A 17 -128.95 -14.12 -25.06
C ALA A 17 -127.71 -13.81 -24.18
N LEU A 18 -127.86 -12.96 -23.17
CA LEU A 18 -126.78 -12.67 -22.23
C LEU A 18 -126.52 -13.85 -21.28
N LYS A 19 -127.56 -14.48 -20.72
CA LYS A 19 -127.44 -15.66 -19.87
C LYS A 19 -126.83 -16.85 -20.63
N THR A 20 -127.21 -17.04 -21.89
CA THR A 20 -126.63 -18.08 -22.74
C THR A 20 -125.16 -17.78 -23.08
N LYS A 21 -124.81 -16.51 -23.36
CA LYS A 21 -123.40 -16.11 -23.53
C LYS A 21 -122.58 -16.28 -22.25
N ILE A 22 -123.10 -15.92 -21.07
CA ILE A 22 -122.42 -16.12 -19.79
C ILE A 22 -122.23 -17.61 -19.50
N ALA A 23 -123.26 -18.43 -19.73
CA ALA A 23 -123.14 -19.89 -19.59
C ALA A 23 -122.12 -20.48 -20.57
N GLN A 24 -122.05 -19.96 -21.80
CA GLN A 24 -121.07 -20.35 -22.80
C GLN A 24 -119.65 -19.94 -22.39
N VAL A 25 -119.45 -18.71 -21.91
CA VAL A 25 -118.16 -18.24 -21.39
C VAL A 25 -117.72 -19.07 -20.19
N ASN A 26 -118.62 -19.37 -19.24
CA ASN A 26 -118.31 -20.21 -18.09
C ASN A 26 -117.96 -21.66 -18.49
N LYS A 27 -118.62 -22.19 -19.52
CA LYS A 27 -118.30 -23.50 -20.09
C LYS A 27 -116.94 -23.50 -20.77
N ASP A 28 -116.61 -22.42 -21.50
CA ASP A 28 -115.33 -22.29 -22.18
C ASP A 28 -114.19 -22.01 -21.19
N THR A 29 -114.41 -21.23 -20.13
CA THR A 29 -113.41 -21.04 -19.06
C THR A 29 -113.15 -22.33 -18.29
N ALA A 30 -114.20 -23.09 -17.94
CA ALA A 30 -114.05 -24.41 -17.32
C ALA A 30 -113.24 -25.37 -18.20
N LYS A 31 -113.51 -25.42 -19.51
CA LYS A 31 -112.72 -26.20 -20.48
C LYS A 31 -111.27 -25.72 -20.58
N THR A 32 -111.03 -24.41 -20.54
CA THR A 32 -109.64 -23.89 -20.55
C THR A 32 -108.90 -24.25 -19.26
N TYR A 33 -109.56 -24.22 -18.11
CA TYR A 33 -108.97 -24.61 -16.84
C TYR A 33 -108.66 -26.11 -16.81
N GLU A 34 -109.56 -26.95 -17.32
CA GLU A 34 -109.33 -28.39 -17.48
C GLU A 34 -108.14 -28.68 -18.40
N LYS A 35 -108.06 -27.99 -19.56
CA LYS A 35 -106.90 -28.09 -20.46
C LYS A 35 -105.60 -27.65 -19.80
N LEU A 36 -105.61 -26.54 -19.05
CA LEU A 36 -104.44 -26.07 -18.31
C LEU A 36 -104.04 -27.04 -17.19
N SER A 37 -105.00 -27.66 -16.50
CA SER A 37 -104.75 -28.69 -15.49
C SER A 37 -104.14 -29.94 -16.12
N LEU A 38 -104.63 -30.38 -17.29
CA LEU A 38 -104.05 -31.49 -18.04
C LEU A 38 -102.63 -31.19 -18.52
N LEU A 39 -102.38 -29.97 -19.03
CA LEU A 39 -101.04 -29.54 -19.42
C LEU A 39 -100.09 -29.45 -18.22
N ALA A 40 -100.56 -28.96 -17.07
CA ALA A 40 -99.78 -28.94 -15.83
C ALA A 40 -99.41 -30.36 -15.38
N ARG A 41 -100.38 -31.29 -15.33
CA ARG A 41 -100.15 -32.70 -15.02
C ARG A 41 -99.18 -33.37 -16.01
N SER A 42 -99.32 -33.08 -17.30
CA SER A 42 -98.41 -33.59 -18.33
C SER A 42 -96.99 -33.05 -18.14
N ARG A 43 -96.84 -31.76 -17.82
CA ARG A 43 -95.54 -31.15 -17.56
C ARG A 43 -94.88 -31.72 -16.31
N ASP A 44 -95.65 -31.90 -15.24
CA ASP A 44 -95.16 -32.46 -13.99
C ASP A 44 -94.75 -33.93 -14.18
N SER A 45 -95.54 -34.71 -14.93
CA SER A 45 -95.20 -36.09 -15.33
C SER A 45 -93.93 -36.16 -16.18
N MET A 46 -93.74 -35.24 -17.14
CA MET A 46 -92.50 -35.17 -17.92
C MET A 46 -91.29 -34.80 -17.06
N HIS A 47 -91.45 -33.85 -16.14
CA HIS A 47 -90.40 -33.47 -15.19
C HIS A 47 -90.02 -34.65 -14.29
N ASP A 48 -91.00 -35.39 -13.77
CA ASP A 48 -90.76 -36.57 -12.94
C ASP A 48 -90.06 -37.70 -13.71
N ALA A 49 -90.46 -37.94 -14.97
CA ALA A 49 -89.78 -38.91 -15.83
C ALA A 49 -88.33 -38.50 -16.10
N GLN A 50 -88.06 -37.21 -16.27
CA GLN A 50 -86.70 -36.69 -16.41
C GLN A 50 -85.89 -36.85 -15.12
N MET A 51 -86.47 -36.55 -13.96
CA MET A 51 -85.80 -36.74 -12.66
C MET A 51 -85.48 -38.21 -12.40
N HIS A 52 -86.39 -39.14 -12.71
CA HIS A 52 -86.11 -40.57 -12.61
C HIS A 52 -84.93 -41.01 -13.48
N ARG A 53 -84.81 -40.47 -14.70
CA ARG A 53 -83.64 -40.75 -15.56
C ARG A 53 -82.35 -40.23 -14.95
N ILE A 54 -82.37 -39.04 -14.37
CA ILE A 54 -81.19 -38.45 -13.71
C ILE A 54 -80.76 -39.33 -12.52
N HIS A 55 -81.70 -39.70 -11.64
CA HIS A 55 -81.41 -40.58 -10.51
C HIS A 55 -80.90 -41.93 -10.97
N PHE A 56 -81.52 -42.52 -12.00
CA PHE A 56 -81.07 -43.80 -12.58
C PHE A 56 -79.62 -43.72 -13.08
N VAL A 57 -79.23 -42.66 -13.76
CA VAL A 57 -77.85 -42.46 -14.23
C VAL A 57 -76.87 -42.34 -13.06
N ILE A 58 -77.22 -41.57 -12.02
CA ILE A 58 -76.39 -41.42 -10.81
C ILE A 58 -76.18 -42.77 -10.12
N TRP A 59 -77.25 -43.55 -9.95
CA TRP A 59 -77.17 -44.86 -9.31
C TRP A 59 -76.43 -45.89 -10.16
N LEU A 60 -76.57 -45.83 -11.49
CA LEU A 60 -75.82 -46.68 -12.40
C LEU A 60 -74.31 -46.39 -12.33
N ASP A 61 -73.93 -45.11 -12.27
CA ASP A 61 -72.54 -44.68 -12.10
C ASP A 61 -71.98 -45.15 -10.75
N ALA A 62 -72.72 -44.93 -9.66
CA ALA A 62 -72.32 -45.38 -8.33
C ALA A 62 -72.15 -46.90 -8.26
N SER A 63 -73.05 -47.67 -8.87
CA SER A 63 -72.94 -49.14 -8.95
C SER A 63 -71.71 -49.59 -9.74
N ARG A 64 -71.36 -48.91 -10.83
CA ARG A 64 -70.14 -49.20 -11.60
C ARG A 64 -68.88 -48.92 -10.77
N LYS A 65 -68.82 -47.75 -10.12
CA LYS A 65 -67.72 -47.37 -9.22
C LYS A 65 -67.53 -48.38 -8.09
N GLN A 66 -68.62 -48.80 -7.45
CA GLN A 66 -68.56 -49.83 -6.41
C GLN A 66 -68.06 -51.18 -6.95
N GLN A 67 -68.45 -51.56 -8.16
CA GLN A 67 -67.98 -52.80 -8.76
C GLN A 67 -66.49 -52.72 -9.13
N GLU A 68 -66.01 -51.56 -9.54
CA GLU A 68 -64.61 -51.29 -9.83
C GLU A 68 -63.75 -51.31 -8.57
N THR A 69 -64.19 -50.63 -7.49
CA THR A 69 -63.49 -50.70 -6.19
C THR A 69 -63.46 -52.12 -5.63
N ALA A 70 -64.55 -52.88 -5.74
CA ALA A 70 -64.58 -54.28 -5.33
C ALA A 70 -63.61 -55.16 -6.14
N ARG A 71 -63.50 -54.94 -7.45
CA ARG A 71 -62.52 -55.63 -8.30
C ARG A 71 -61.08 -55.26 -7.92
N ASN A 72 -60.82 -53.98 -7.67
CA ASN A 72 -59.50 -53.49 -7.27
C ASN A 72 -59.09 -54.07 -5.91
N LEU A 73 -59.97 -54.03 -4.91
CA LEU A 73 -59.72 -54.65 -3.60
C LEU A 73 -59.49 -56.17 -3.71
N LEU A 74 -60.25 -56.86 -4.56
CA LEU A 74 -60.06 -58.29 -4.79
C LEU A 74 -58.73 -58.57 -5.51
N SER A 75 -58.30 -57.69 -6.41
CA SER A 75 -56.97 -57.74 -7.03
C SER A 75 -55.85 -57.48 -6.02
N ASP A 76 -55.99 -56.46 -5.17
CA ASP A 76 -55.02 -56.11 -4.12
C ASP A 76 -54.92 -57.24 -3.07
N LEU A 77 -56.04 -57.85 -2.67
CA LEU A 77 -56.02 -59.04 -1.83
C LEU A 77 -55.34 -60.21 -2.52
N LYS A 78 -55.56 -60.38 -3.84
CA LYS A 78 -54.93 -61.45 -4.60
C LYS A 78 -53.41 -61.25 -4.67
N THR A 79 -52.92 -60.04 -4.92
CA THR A 79 -51.47 -59.78 -4.91
C THR A 79 -50.89 -59.97 -3.51
N LEU A 80 -51.53 -59.44 -2.47
CA LEU A 80 -51.07 -59.58 -1.08
C LEU A 80 -51.02 -61.04 -0.58
N VAL A 81 -51.97 -61.88 -1.02
CA VAL A 81 -52.08 -63.29 -0.58
C VAL A 81 -51.27 -64.24 -1.48
N TYR A 82 -51.23 -64.04 -2.79
CA TYR A 82 -50.59 -64.98 -3.72
C TYR A 82 -49.13 -64.63 -4.04
N ASP A 83 -48.71 -63.36 -3.95
CA ASP A 83 -47.30 -62.97 -4.16
C ASP A 83 -46.46 -63.08 -2.88
N ASN A 84 -47.08 -63.41 -1.74
CA ASN A 84 -46.38 -63.75 -0.50
C ASN A 84 -45.84 -65.18 -0.56
N ILE A 85 -44.57 -65.33 -0.97
CA ILE A 85 -43.81 -66.59 -1.08
C ILE A 85 -43.88 -67.42 0.23
N ASN A 86 -44.04 -66.77 1.38
CA ASN A 86 -44.12 -67.43 2.68
C ASN A 86 -45.39 -68.27 2.91
N LEU A 87 -46.50 -68.01 2.20
CA LEU A 87 -47.72 -68.82 2.30
C LEU A 87 -47.73 -69.99 1.31
N ASN A 88 -47.03 -69.85 0.18
CA ASN A 88 -46.91 -70.89 -0.85
C ASN A 88 -45.78 -71.92 -0.58
N SER A 89 -44.96 -71.73 0.47
CA SER A 89 -43.91 -72.68 0.85
C SER A 89 -44.40 -73.91 1.63
N ASN A 90 -45.69 -73.98 2.00
CA ASN A 90 -46.28 -75.18 2.58
C ASN A 90 -46.88 -76.05 1.46
N CYS A 91 -46.00 -76.62 0.64
CA CYS A 91 -46.35 -77.76 -0.20
C CYS A 91 -46.57 -78.97 0.72
N TRP A 92 -47.79 -79.51 0.71
CA TRP A 92 -48.09 -80.76 1.40
C TRP A 92 -47.34 -81.88 0.70
N ASP A 93 -46.41 -82.47 1.44
CA ASP A 93 -45.59 -83.61 1.05
C ASP A 93 -46.46 -84.87 0.82
N ASP A 94 -46.16 -85.62 -0.25
CA ASP A 94 -46.60 -87.01 -0.39
C ASP A 94 -45.53 -87.85 -1.14
N LYS A 95 -44.40 -88.09 -0.43
CA LYS A 95 -43.61 -89.35 -0.39
C LYS A 95 -42.44 -89.57 -1.37
N ASN A 96 -41.27 -89.83 -0.76
CA ASN A 96 -40.20 -90.81 -1.07
C ASN A 96 -39.36 -90.73 -2.38
N SER A 97 -38.04 -90.62 -2.19
CA SER A 97 -36.91 -90.63 -3.16
C SER A 97 -36.60 -92.02 -3.77
N SER A 98 -35.92 -92.12 -4.95
CA SER A 98 -34.81 -93.11 -5.15
C SER A 98 -34.00 -93.04 -6.48
N LEU A 99 -32.72 -93.46 -6.33
CA LEU A 99 -31.81 -94.20 -7.22
C LEU A 99 -31.33 -93.69 -8.58
N ILE A 100 -32.03 -92.80 -9.27
CA ILE A 100 -31.60 -92.36 -10.62
C ILE A 100 -30.69 -91.12 -10.56
N GLN A 101 -30.88 -90.24 -9.57
CA GLN A 101 -29.95 -89.11 -9.32
C GLN A 101 -28.55 -89.57 -8.89
N LEU A 102 -28.43 -90.78 -8.37
CA LEU A 102 -27.18 -91.37 -7.94
C LEU A 102 -26.28 -91.77 -9.14
N VAL A 103 -26.89 -91.98 -10.31
CA VAL A 103 -26.20 -92.21 -11.59
C VAL A 103 -25.84 -90.87 -12.26
N GLU A 104 -26.65 -89.82 -12.05
CA GLU A 104 -26.26 -88.44 -12.38
C GLU A 104 -25.10 -87.96 -11.51
N ALA A 105 -25.00 -88.39 -10.25
CA ALA A 105 -23.94 -88.01 -9.30
C ALA A 105 -22.52 -88.31 -9.79
N GLN A 106 -22.29 -89.40 -10.53
CA GLN A 106 -20.96 -89.75 -11.04
C GLN A 106 -20.61 -89.07 -12.37
N SER A 107 -21.60 -88.68 -13.17
CA SER A 107 -21.38 -87.76 -14.30
C SER A 107 -21.25 -86.32 -13.83
N LEU A 108 -21.89 -85.98 -12.69
CA LEU A 108 -21.73 -84.73 -11.97
C LEU A 108 -20.28 -84.56 -11.57
N GLU A 109 -19.61 -85.53 -10.93
CA GLU A 109 -18.21 -85.38 -10.48
C GLU A 109 -17.19 -84.95 -11.57
N LEU A 110 -17.42 -85.33 -12.84
CA LEU A 110 -16.59 -84.91 -13.97
C LEU A 110 -16.97 -83.50 -14.48
N GLU A 111 -18.26 -83.17 -14.43
CA GLU A 111 -18.76 -81.80 -14.53
C GLU A 111 -18.31 -80.97 -13.31
N ASP A 112 -18.11 -81.55 -12.14
CA ASP A 112 -17.70 -80.92 -10.89
C ASP A 112 -16.24 -80.50 -11.01
N PHE A 113 -15.36 -81.26 -11.64
CA PHE A 113 -13.99 -80.78 -11.90
C PHE A 113 -13.95 -79.58 -12.88
N LYS A 114 -14.83 -79.58 -13.89
CA LYS A 114 -15.00 -78.41 -14.78
C LYS A 114 -15.72 -77.26 -14.06
N ALA A 115 -16.63 -77.54 -13.14
CA ALA A 115 -17.43 -76.61 -12.34
C ALA A 115 -16.71 -76.09 -11.08
N GLU A 116 -15.68 -76.77 -10.58
CA GLU A 116 -14.95 -76.42 -9.35
C GLU A 116 -13.66 -75.68 -9.64
N VAL A 117 -13.05 -75.86 -10.82
CA VAL A 117 -11.74 -75.28 -11.13
C VAL A 117 -11.75 -74.39 -12.37
N ILE A 118 -12.32 -74.85 -13.49
CA ILE A 118 -12.22 -74.11 -14.77
C ILE A 118 -13.37 -73.11 -14.95
N GLN A 119 -14.60 -73.47 -14.55
CA GLN A 119 -15.70 -72.52 -14.50
C GLN A 119 -15.46 -71.47 -13.43
N PRO A 120 -15.12 -71.73 -12.15
CA PRO A 120 -15.00 -70.67 -11.15
C PRO A 120 -13.91 -69.66 -11.46
N LEU A 121 -12.87 -70.02 -12.21
CA LEU A 121 -11.86 -69.06 -12.65
C LEU A 121 -12.38 -68.14 -13.78
N ASN A 122 -13.17 -68.68 -14.70
CA ASN A 122 -13.81 -67.92 -15.78
C ASN A 122 -15.10 -67.21 -15.31
N GLN A 123 -15.78 -67.78 -14.32
CA GLN A 123 -16.91 -67.26 -13.56
C GLN A 123 -16.38 -66.12 -12.71
N LEU A 124 -15.34 -66.24 -11.90
CA LEU A 124 -14.71 -65.12 -11.18
C LEU A 124 -14.31 -64.00 -12.14
N ARG A 125 -13.84 -64.32 -13.35
CA ARG A 125 -13.45 -63.33 -14.35
C ARG A 125 -14.65 -62.67 -15.05
N LEU A 126 -15.75 -63.41 -15.25
CA LEU A 126 -17.05 -62.88 -15.64
C LEU A 126 -17.70 -62.15 -14.47
N GLU A 127 -17.93 -62.75 -13.32
CA GLU A 127 -18.32 -62.18 -12.02
C GLU A 127 -17.52 -60.95 -11.61
N ILE A 128 -16.24 -60.76 -11.89
CA ILE A 128 -15.58 -59.48 -11.61
C ILE A 128 -16.06 -58.40 -12.59
N LYS A 129 -16.29 -58.77 -13.85
CA LYS A 129 -16.76 -57.87 -14.91
C LYS A 129 -18.26 -57.59 -14.82
N GLU A 130 -19.05 -58.62 -14.53
CA GLU A 130 -20.45 -58.65 -14.14
C GLU A 130 -20.64 -58.17 -12.70
N SER A 131 -19.67 -58.16 -11.78
CA SER A 131 -19.75 -57.47 -10.48
C SER A 131 -19.39 -56.01 -10.65
N LEU A 132 -18.57 -55.63 -11.63
CA LEU A 132 -18.39 -54.22 -11.98
C LEU A 132 -19.66 -53.67 -12.66
N GLN A 133 -20.22 -54.41 -13.61
CA GLN A 133 -21.47 -54.07 -14.29
C GLN A 133 -22.69 -54.29 -13.41
N SER A 134 -22.74 -55.34 -12.59
CA SER A 134 -23.78 -55.57 -11.58
C SER A 134 -23.54 -54.73 -10.34
N ASN A 135 -22.36 -54.25 -9.95
CA ASN A 135 -22.30 -53.19 -8.94
C ASN A 135 -22.75 -51.86 -9.52
N GLN A 136 -22.55 -51.60 -10.81
CA GLN A 136 -23.17 -50.43 -11.45
C GLN A 136 -24.68 -50.61 -11.62
N ASN A 137 -25.15 -51.79 -12.02
CA ASN A 137 -26.56 -52.12 -12.18
C ASN A 137 -27.25 -52.43 -10.86
N LEU A 138 -26.55 -52.85 -9.80
CA LEU A 138 -27.02 -52.98 -8.42
C LEU A 138 -26.92 -51.63 -7.75
N ARG A 139 -25.99 -50.72 -8.07
CA ARG A 139 -26.06 -49.33 -7.60
C ARG A 139 -27.12 -48.53 -8.36
N ALA A 140 -27.40 -48.89 -9.61
CA ALA A 140 -28.53 -48.35 -10.37
C ALA A 140 -29.83 -48.97 -9.84
N ALA A 141 -29.94 -50.29 -9.75
CA ALA A 141 -31.09 -50.99 -9.19
C ALA A 141 -31.26 -50.76 -7.69
N LEU A 142 -30.21 -50.48 -6.91
CA LEU A 142 -30.33 -50.00 -5.53
C LEU A 142 -30.76 -48.54 -5.53
N ARG A 143 -30.29 -47.68 -6.45
CA ARG A 143 -30.85 -46.32 -6.54
C ARG A 143 -32.30 -46.32 -7.01
N ASP A 144 -32.66 -47.19 -7.93
CA ASP A 144 -34.02 -47.36 -8.44
C ASP A 144 -34.88 -48.11 -7.41
N ALA A 145 -34.32 -49.05 -6.66
CA ALA A 145 -34.99 -49.69 -5.53
C ALA A 145 -35.06 -48.75 -4.32
N TYR A 146 -34.10 -47.86 -4.07
CA TYR A 146 -34.20 -46.81 -3.06
C TYR A 146 -35.22 -45.77 -3.48
N ALA A 147 -35.25 -45.38 -4.76
CA ALA A 147 -36.28 -44.49 -5.29
C ALA A 147 -37.67 -45.15 -5.31
N ASN A 148 -37.76 -46.45 -5.61
CA ASN A 148 -38.99 -47.21 -5.51
C ASN A 148 -39.38 -47.46 -4.05
N ILE A 149 -38.43 -47.72 -3.15
CA ILE A 149 -38.70 -47.84 -1.71
C ILE A 149 -39.12 -46.48 -1.18
N GLU A 150 -38.50 -45.36 -1.58
CA GLU A 150 -38.94 -44.01 -1.22
C GLU A 150 -40.31 -43.68 -1.82
N ALA A 151 -40.60 -44.10 -3.05
CA ALA A 151 -41.90 -43.93 -3.68
C ALA A 151 -42.97 -44.84 -3.06
N GLU A 152 -42.63 -46.08 -2.71
CA GLU A 152 -43.52 -47.02 -2.04
C GLU A 152 -43.66 -46.68 -0.56
N THR A 153 -42.64 -46.17 0.13
CA THR A 153 -42.77 -45.63 1.49
C THR A 153 -43.54 -44.34 1.45
N PHE A 154 -43.40 -43.48 0.43
CA PHE A 154 -44.26 -42.32 0.25
C PHE A 154 -45.69 -42.74 -0.05
N LYS A 155 -45.92 -43.75 -0.90
CA LYS A 155 -47.27 -44.31 -1.14
C LYS A 155 -47.83 -45.03 0.07
N LEU A 156 -47.00 -45.70 0.87
CA LEU A 156 -47.38 -46.39 2.09
C LEU A 156 -47.61 -45.40 3.22
N LEU A 157 -46.85 -44.30 3.32
CA LEU A 157 -47.09 -43.18 4.23
C LEU A 157 -48.31 -42.39 3.79
N GLN A 158 -48.53 -42.22 2.48
CA GLN A 158 -49.75 -41.65 1.95
C GLN A 158 -50.93 -42.58 2.21
N ARG A 159 -50.76 -43.89 2.02
CA ARG A 159 -51.77 -44.91 2.36
C ARG A 159 -51.96 -45.06 3.86
N GLU A 160 -50.94 -44.89 4.68
CA GLU A 160 -51.01 -44.89 6.15
C GLU A 160 -51.71 -43.63 6.60
N VAL A 161 -51.46 -42.47 5.98
CA VAL A 161 -52.28 -41.27 6.16
C VAL A 161 -53.72 -41.49 5.65
N GLU A 162 -53.95 -42.23 4.57
CA GLU A 162 -55.29 -42.57 4.06
C GLU A 162 -56.00 -43.67 4.89
N ILE A 163 -55.25 -44.58 5.51
CA ILE A 163 -55.69 -45.70 6.36
C ILE A 163 -55.90 -45.20 7.81
N ASP A 164 -55.07 -44.31 8.32
CA ASP A 164 -55.24 -43.60 9.59
C ASP A 164 -56.30 -42.49 9.45
N ALA A 165 -56.47 -41.94 8.25
CA ALA A 165 -57.68 -41.21 7.88
C ALA A 165 -58.91 -42.13 7.71
N PHE A 166 -58.72 -43.45 7.64
CA PHE A 166 -59.78 -44.45 7.77
C PHE A 166 -59.94 -44.80 9.26
N PRO A 167 -60.82 -44.04 9.90
CA PRO A 167 -62.22 -44.41 9.84
C PRO A 167 -63.07 -43.16 9.60
N LEU A 168 -63.67 -43.06 8.42
CA LEU A 168 -65.00 -42.46 8.37
C LEU A 168 -66.00 -43.59 8.21
N THR A 169 -66.35 -44.20 9.33
CA THR A 169 -67.61 -44.94 9.42
C THR A 169 -68.79 -43.97 9.41
N SER A 170 -68.59 -42.71 9.86
CA SER A 170 -69.56 -41.64 9.72
C SER A 170 -68.98 -40.24 10.02
N ARG A 171 -69.58 -39.17 9.47
CA ARG A 171 -69.36 -37.77 9.93
C ARG A 171 -69.70 -37.56 11.41
N LEU A 172 -70.47 -38.46 12.04
CA LEU A 172 -70.67 -38.47 13.50
C LEU A 172 -69.36 -38.73 14.27
N ASP A 173 -68.47 -39.55 13.71
CA ASP A 173 -67.17 -39.90 14.30
C ASP A 173 -66.26 -38.66 14.43
N THR A 174 -66.51 -37.62 13.63
CA THR A 174 -65.79 -36.33 13.71
C THR A 174 -66.08 -35.63 15.04
N PHE A 175 -67.33 -35.67 15.52
CA PHE A 175 -67.69 -35.06 16.80
C PHE A 175 -67.21 -35.87 17.99
N GLU A 176 -67.13 -37.20 17.86
CA GLU A 176 -66.55 -38.06 18.88
C GLU A 176 -65.05 -37.81 19.02
N ARG A 177 -64.32 -37.67 17.91
CA ARG A 177 -62.89 -37.26 17.92
C ARG A 177 -62.68 -35.86 18.49
N LEU A 178 -63.50 -34.88 18.09
CA LEU A 178 -63.39 -33.51 18.62
C LEU A 178 -63.72 -33.41 20.12
N ARG A 179 -64.49 -34.36 20.66
CA ARG A 179 -64.85 -34.47 22.08
C ARG A 179 -63.86 -35.34 22.86
N GLY A 180 -63.22 -36.30 22.19
CA GLY A 180 -62.10 -37.06 22.73
C GLY A 180 -60.91 -36.15 22.96
N GLU A 181 -60.34 -36.21 24.16
CA GLU A 181 -58.95 -35.82 24.35
C GLU A 181 -58.12 -36.94 23.74
N ASP A 182 -57.68 -36.78 22.49
CA ASP A 182 -56.76 -37.74 21.90
C ASP A 182 -55.47 -37.73 22.75
N PRO A 183 -55.08 -38.85 23.38
CA PRO A 183 -53.84 -38.92 24.17
C PRO A 183 -52.57 -38.72 23.33
N ALA A 184 -52.73 -38.56 22.01
CA ALA A 184 -51.69 -38.19 21.06
C ALA A 184 -51.64 -36.68 20.73
N GLU A 185 -52.72 -35.90 20.94
CA GLU A 185 -52.72 -34.44 20.69
C GLU A 185 -51.73 -33.70 21.63
N ASP A 186 -51.46 -34.27 22.80
CA ASP A 186 -50.61 -33.69 23.86
C ASP A 186 -49.10 -33.67 23.55
N LYS A 187 -48.65 -34.30 22.45
CA LYS A 187 -47.21 -34.33 22.07
C LYS A 187 -46.88 -33.50 20.84
N SER A 188 -47.88 -32.97 20.15
CA SER A 188 -47.67 -32.20 18.93
C SER A 188 -47.34 -30.74 19.19
N GLY A 189 -47.71 -30.16 20.33
CA GLY A 189 -47.43 -28.77 20.67
C GLY A 189 -46.11 -28.59 21.43
N GLY A 190 -45.39 -27.50 21.17
CA GLY A 190 -44.19 -27.09 21.89
C GLY A 190 -42.92 -27.08 21.03
N ILE A 191 -41.79 -26.87 21.70
CA ILE A 191 -40.48 -26.79 21.05
C ILE A 191 -40.07 -28.20 20.59
N PRO A 192 -39.75 -28.41 19.29
CA PRO A 192 -39.27 -29.71 18.81
C PRO A 192 -38.00 -30.14 19.56
N SER A 193 -37.89 -31.43 19.91
CA SER A 193 -36.73 -31.97 20.62
C SER A 193 -35.42 -31.81 19.84
N GLU A 194 -35.51 -31.90 18.51
CA GLU A 194 -34.44 -31.71 17.55
C GLU A 194 -33.89 -30.27 17.61
N ALA A 195 -34.75 -29.29 17.89
CA ALA A 195 -34.37 -27.87 17.94
C ALA A 195 -33.43 -27.54 19.11
N TRP A 196 -33.42 -28.36 20.15
CA TRP A 196 -32.47 -28.26 21.27
C TRP A 196 -31.09 -28.84 20.94
N GLN A 197 -30.98 -29.61 19.86
CA GLN A 197 -29.70 -30.20 19.41
C GLN A 197 -28.97 -29.29 18.42
N TRP A 198 -29.62 -28.21 17.95
CA TRP A 198 -28.99 -27.26 17.02
C TRP A 198 -27.83 -26.51 17.67
N ASP A 199 -26.75 -26.38 16.89
CA ASP A 199 -25.51 -25.72 17.28
C ASP A 199 -25.75 -24.23 17.54
N THR A 200 -25.27 -23.75 18.69
CA THR A 200 -25.35 -22.34 19.05
C THR A 200 -24.13 -21.91 19.85
N HIS A 201 -23.76 -20.64 19.71
CA HIS A 201 -22.73 -20.00 20.53
C HIS A 201 -23.29 -19.42 21.84
N ASP A 202 -24.61 -19.17 21.91
CA ASP A 202 -25.31 -18.64 23.08
C ASP A 202 -26.62 -19.41 23.32
N GLU A 203 -26.72 -20.04 24.49
CA GLU A 203 -27.89 -20.81 24.90
C GLU A 203 -29.11 -19.93 25.22
N LYS A 204 -28.89 -18.69 25.68
CA LYS A 204 -29.99 -17.75 25.97
C LYS A 204 -30.66 -17.30 24.68
N PHE A 205 -29.83 -16.92 23.70
CA PHE A 205 -30.31 -16.57 22.36
C PHE A 205 -31.10 -17.71 21.72
N ARG A 206 -30.65 -18.96 21.87
CA ARG A 206 -31.39 -20.14 21.40
C ARG A 206 -32.72 -20.30 22.14
N ALA A 207 -32.74 -20.17 23.47
CA ALA A 207 -33.97 -20.28 24.24
C ALA A 207 -35.01 -19.21 23.85
N ASP A 208 -34.57 -17.98 23.62
CA ASP A 208 -35.43 -16.89 23.16
C ASP A 208 -36.00 -17.18 21.76
N LEU A 209 -35.17 -17.64 20.82
CA LEU A 209 -35.63 -18.05 19.48
C LEU A 209 -36.61 -19.22 19.52
N LEU A 210 -36.35 -20.23 20.37
CA LEU A 210 -37.23 -21.38 20.49
C LEU A 210 -38.57 -21.03 21.18
N SER A 211 -38.62 -19.96 21.99
CA SER A 211 -39.87 -19.49 22.58
C SER A 211 -40.91 -19.04 21.54
N GLU A 212 -40.48 -18.66 20.33
CA GLU A 212 -41.37 -18.32 19.21
C GLU A 212 -42.25 -19.51 18.78
N PHE A 213 -41.80 -20.75 18.96
CA PHE A 213 -42.65 -21.92 18.72
C PHE A 213 -43.86 -21.92 19.65
N VAL A 214 -43.66 -21.57 20.92
CA VAL A 214 -44.74 -21.53 21.92
C VAL A 214 -45.76 -20.46 21.55
N HIS A 215 -45.30 -19.31 21.07
CA HIS A 215 -46.18 -18.24 20.61
C HIS A 215 -46.96 -18.60 19.34
N LEU A 216 -46.30 -19.25 18.38
CA LEU A 216 -46.92 -19.75 17.16
C LEU A 216 -47.99 -20.79 17.48
N ASP A 217 -47.65 -21.79 18.30
CA ASP A 217 -48.56 -22.86 18.69
C ASP A 217 -49.77 -22.29 19.43
N ALA A 218 -49.59 -21.37 20.38
CA ALA A 218 -50.71 -20.71 21.05
C ALA A 218 -51.66 -20.00 20.07
N ALA A 219 -51.13 -19.33 19.04
CA ALA A 219 -51.93 -18.66 18.03
C ALA A 219 -52.72 -19.63 17.12
N PHE A 220 -52.21 -20.83 16.86
CA PHE A 220 -52.92 -21.85 16.09
C PHE A 220 -53.87 -22.69 16.95
N ILE A 221 -53.50 -23.02 18.18
CA ILE A 221 -54.37 -23.71 19.14
C ILE A 221 -55.64 -22.89 19.39
N THR A 222 -55.53 -21.57 19.58
CA THR A 222 -56.71 -20.69 19.73
C THR A 222 -57.63 -20.70 18.49
N LYS A 223 -57.06 -20.78 17.28
CA LYS A 223 -57.83 -20.93 16.02
C LYS A 223 -58.50 -22.30 15.95
N ILE A 224 -57.78 -23.36 16.29
CA ILE A 224 -58.30 -24.73 16.34
C ILE A 224 -59.46 -24.81 17.33
N GLU A 225 -59.31 -24.29 18.55
CA GLU A 225 -60.38 -24.21 19.54
C GLU A 225 -61.60 -23.42 19.04
N SER A 226 -61.38 -22.33 18.29
CA SER A 226 -62.48 -21.58 17.69
C SER A 226 -63.23 -22.40 16.63
N ALA A 227 -62.51 -23.18 15.80
CA ALA A 227 -63.11 -24.10 14.84
C ALA A 227 -63.84 -25.26 15.55
N LYS A 228 -63.25 -25.85 16.61
CA LYS A 228 -63.90 -26.87 17.46
C LYS A 228 -65.23 -26.33 18.02
N LYS A 229 -65.28 -25.06 18.46
CA LYS A 229 -66.53 -24.40 18.90
C LYS A 229 -67.55 -24.24 17.77
N GLU A 230 -67.13 -23.92 16.54
CA GLU A 230 -68.02 -23.89 15.37
C GLU A 230 -68.65 -25.26 15.10
N PHE A 231 -67.89 -26.35 15.23
CA PHE A 231 -68.43 -27.72 15.15
C PHE A 231 -69.47 -28.00 16.24
N PHE A 232 -69.18 -27.70 17.51
CA PHE A 232 -70.17 -27.93 18.58
C PHE A 232 -71.43 -27.07 18.40
N ASN A 233 -71.30 -25.84 17.88
CA ASN A 233 -72.45 -25.01 17.52
C ASN A 233 -73.27 -25.64 16.39
N LEU A 234 -72.62 -26.26 15.41
CA LEU A 234 -73.28 -26.99 14.33
C LEU A 234 -74.06 -28.21 14.88
N GLU A 235 -73.47 -29.00 15.77
CA GLU A 235 -74.13 -30.13 16.45
C GLU A 235 -75.42 -29.67 17.16
N ASN A 236 -75.35 -28.57 17.90
CA ASN A 236 -76.48 -28.01 18.64
C ASN A 236 -77.56 -27.41 17.73
N THR A 237 -77.18 -26.72 16.65
CA THR A 237 -78.12 -26.05 15.72
C THR A 237 -79.02 -27.04 14.98
N TYR A 238 -78.50 -28.22 14.67
CA TYR A 238 -79.20 -29.28 13.95
C TYR A 238 -79.78 -30.37 14.84
N GLY A 239 -79.51 -30.32 16.15
CA GLY A 239 -80.07 -31.25 17.14
C GLY A 239 -79.68 -32.70 16.85
N LEU A 240 -78.41 -32.96 16.51
CA LEU A 240 -77.94 -34.28 16.05
C LEU A 240 -78.29 -35.43 17.01
N LYS A 241 -78.39 -35.15 18.32
CA LYS A 241 -78.78 -36.12 19.36
C LYS A 241 -80.23 -36.62 19.25
N GLU A 242 -81.08 -35.92 18.52
CA GLU A 242 -82.50 -36.27 18.33
C GLU A 242 -82.72 -37.17 17.11
N TRP A 243 -81.69 -37.37 16.28
CA TRP A 243 -81.77 -38.17 15.06
C TRP A 243 -81.41 -39.64 15.32
N LYS A 244 -82.07 -40.54 14.59
CA LYS A 244 -81.70 -41.95 14.55
C LYS A 244 -80.42 -42.13 13.74
N ILE A 245 -79.52 -42.97 14.25
CA ILE A 245 -78.23 -43.26 13.63
C ILE A 245 -78.42 -43.88 12.23
N GLU A 246 -79.44 -44.73 12.05
CA GLU A 246 -79.71 -45.37 10.75
C GLU A 246 -80.18 -44.35 9.70
N ASP A 247 -80.97 -43.36 10.11
CA ASP A 247 -81.40 -42.28 9.22
C ASP A 247 -80.22 -41.38 8.85
N PHE A 248 -79.29 -41.15 9.77
CA PHE A 248 -78.08 -40.37 9.51
C PHE A 248 -77.18 -41.06 8.49
N HIS A 249 -76.83 -42.34 8.70
CA HIS A 249 -76.00 -43.11 7.77
C HIS A 249 -76.65 -43.25 6.39
N LEU A 250 -77.98 -43.39 6.33
CA LEU A 250 -78.68 -43.43 5.05
C LEU A 250 -78.55 -42.11 4.29
N VAL A 251 -78.72 -40.96 4.96
CA VAL A 251 -78.61 -39.65 4.29
C VAL A 251 -77.15 -39.34 3.96
N GLU A 252 -76.21 -39.73 4.81
CA GLU A 252 -74.78 -39.65 4.57
C GLU A 252 -74.37 -40.45 3.32
N PHE A 253 -74.78 -41.72 3.24
CA PHE A 253 -74.56 -42.55 2.06
C PHE A 253 -75.17 -41.93 0.79
N LEU A 254 -76.41 -41.42 0.88
CA LEU A 254 -77.07 -40.74 -0.24
C LEU A 254 -76.36 -39.43 -0.62
N TRP A 255 -75.83 -38.68 0.34
CA TRP A 255 -75.07 -37.47 0.10
C TRP A 255 -73.78 -37.79 -0.66
N ASP A 256 -73.05 -38.80 -0.23
CA ASP A 256 -71.79 -39.21 -0.85
C ASP A 256 -71.99 -39.76 -2.26
N VAL A 257 -73.01 -40.61 -2.49
CA VAL A 257 -73.37 -41.11 -3.83
C VAL A 257 -73.70 -39.98 -4.80
N TYR A 258 -74.48 -38.99 -4.37
CA TYR A 258 -74.86 -37.88 -5.24
C TYR A 258 -73.71 -36.88 -5.45
N ASN A 259 -72.85 -36.66 -4.45
CA ASN A 259 -71.69 -35.79 -4.57
C ASN A 259 -70.57 -36.39 -5.43
N ALA A 260 -70.39 -37.71 -5.38
CA ALA A 260 -69.45 -38.45 -6.23
C ALA A 260 -69.88 -38.52 -7.71
N SER A 261 -71.15 -38.22 -8.02
CA SER A 261 -71.64 -38.17 -9.40
C SER A 261 -71.16 -36.91 -10.13
N GLU A 262 -70.93 -36.99 -11.44
CA GLU A 262 -70.55 -35.83 -12.27
C GLU A 262 -71.74 -34.95 -12.69
N THR A 263 -72.96 -35.30 -12.26
CA THR A 263 -74.17 -34.62 -12.71
C THR A 263 -74.25 -33.18 -12.19
N PRO A 264 -74.71 -32.20 -13.01
CA PRO A 264 -74.92 -30.84 -12.53
C PRO A 264 -76.09 -30.80 -11.52
N ARG A 265 -76.03 -29.85 -10.58
CA ARG A 265 -77.06 -29.66 -9.53
C ARG A 265 -77.24 -30.87 -8.59
N LYS A 266 -76.15 -31.56 -8.26
CA LYS A 266 -76.06 -32.70 -7.33
C LYS A 266 -76.97 -32.58 -6.11
N ARG A 267 -76.89 -31.45 -5.39
CA ARG A 267 -77.72 -31.16 -4.21
C ARG A 267 -79.22 -31.10 -4.51
N ARG A 268 -79.63 -30.49 -5.63
CA ARG A 268 -81.05 -30.43 -6.03
C ARG A 268 -81.59 -31.83 -6.32
N ASN A 269 -80.76 -32.67 -6.94
CA ASN A 269 -81.12 -34.06 -7.24
C ASN A 269 -81.21 -34.88 -5.95
N CYS A 270 -80.25 -34.74 -5.02
CA CYS A 270 -80.28 -35.41 -3.72
C CYS A 270 -81.51 -34.98 -2.90
N ILE A 271 -81.83 -33.69 -2.84
CA ILE A 271 -83.06 -33.17 -2.19
C ILE A 271 -84.32 -33.73 -2.85
N ASP A 272 -84.38 -33.77 -4.18
CA ASP A 272 -85.53 -34.34 -4.90
C ASP A 272 -85.71 -35.83 -4.55
N PHE A 273 -84.64 -36.62 -4.50
CA PHE A 273 -84.68 -38.02 -4.09
C PHE A 273 -85.13 -38.18 -2.63
N LEU A 274 -84.55 -37.40 -1.70
CA LEU A 274 -84.94 -37.45 -0.28
C LEU A 274 -86.40 -37.03 -0.05
N LYS A 275 -86.94 -36.08 -0.82
CA LYS A 275 -88.35 -35.68 -0.74
C LYS A 275 -89.31 -36.76 -1.21
N ARG A 276 -88.84 -37.68 -2.08
CA ARG A 276 -89.60 -38.88 -2.49
C ARG A 276 -89.57 -39.98 -1.43
N LEU A 277 -88.68 -39.87 -0.43
CA LEU A 277 -88.67 -40.74 0.75
C LEU A 277 -89.55 -40.14 1.86
N PRO A 278 -90.21 -40.96 2.69
CA PRO A 278 -91.26 -40.53 3.63
C PRO A 278 -90.77 -39.76 4.89
N SER A 279 -89.69 -38.97 4.83
CA SER A 279 -89.00 -38.45 6.03
C SER A 279 -88.46 -37.02 5.89
N HIS A 280 -88.28 -36.32 7.03
CA HIS A 280 -87.77 -34.94 7.16
C HIS A 280 -86.24 -34.81 6.99
N ARG A 281 -85.63 -35.70 6.20
CA ARG A 281 -84.17 -35.89 6.00
C ARG A 281 -83.45 -34.77 5.24
N THR A 282 -84.17 -33.76 4.74
CA THR A 282 -83.57 -32.65 3.97
C THR A 282 -82.74 -31.69 4.81
N ARG A 283 -83.05 -31.53 6.11
CA ARG A 283 -82.29 -30.68 7.04
C ARG A 283 -80.87 -31.22 7.30
N LEU A 284 -80.69 -32.54 7.22
CA LEU A 284 -79.37 -33.17 7.35
C LEU A 284 -78.44 -32.85 6.17
N LEU A 285 -78.98 -32.52 4.99
CA LEU A 285 -78.14 -32.10 3.85
C LEU A 285 -77.51 -30.72 4.04
N ASP A 286 -78.18 -29.84 4.78
CA ASP A 286 -77.61 -28.54 5.18
C ASP A 286 -76.50 -28.72 6.20
N PHE A 287 -76.75 -29.59 7.18
CA PHE A 287 -75.75 -30.03 8.13
C PHE A 287 -74.51 -30.62 7.44
N PHE A 288 -74.65 -31.59 6.53
CA PHE A 288 -73.51 -32.23 5.86
C PHE A 288 -72.67 -31.24 5.05
N ARG A 289 -73.33 -30.30 4.37
CA ARG A 289 -72.62 -29.24 3.65
C ARG A 289 -71.83 -28.33 4.59
N GLU A 290 -72.45 -27.88 5.68
CA GLU A 290 -71.79 -27.01 6.65
C GLU A 290 -70.66 -27.75 7.38
N HIS A 291 -70.88 -29.03 7.70
CA HIS A 291 -69.86 -29.93 8.24
C HIS A 291 -68.66 -30.08 7.30
N ASP A 292 -68.90 -30.39 6.02
CA ASP A 292 -67.81 -30.57 5.03
C ASP A 292 -66.99 -29.27 4.87
N VAL A 293 -67.64 -28.10 4.91
CA VAL A 293 -66.94 -26.79 4.90
C VAL A 293 -66.11 -26.57 6.16
N LEU A 294 -66.66 -26.87 7.34
CA LEU A 294 -65.92 -26.75 8.60
C LEU A 294 -64.77 -27.75 8.68
N LYS A 295 -64.95 -28.97 8.14
CA LYS A 295 -63.91 -30.00 8.05
C LYS A 295 -62.73 -29.52 7.22
N VAL A 296 -62.99 -29.02 6.01
CA VAL A 296 -61.95 -28.44 5.16
C VAL A 296 -61.25 -27.27 5.85
N LYS A 297 -62.00 -26.37 6.50
CA LYS A 297 -61.40 -25.27 7.27
C LYS A 297 -60.47 -25.77 8.39
N MET A 298 -60.87 -26.82 9.10
CA MET A 298 -60.08 -27.41 10.18
C MET A 298 -58.80 -28.05 9.63
N GLU A 299 -58.91 -28.83 8.55
CA GLU A 299 -57.78 -29.42 7.84
C GLU A 299 -56.82 -28.32 7.34
N ASP A 300 -57.34 -27.24 6.76
CA ASP A 300 -56.55 -26.09 6.31
C ASP A 300 -55.83 -25.39 7.46
N ILE A 301 -56.47 -25.23 8.63
CA ILE A 301 -55.83 -24.64 9.83
C ILE A 301 -54.68 -25.53 10.31
N VAL A 302 -54.88 -26.85 10.39
CA VAL A 302 -53.86 -27.80 10.82
C VAL A 302 -52.69 -27.85 9.81
N LEU A 303 -52.99 -27.88 8.51
CA LEU A 303 -51.97 -27.81 7.45
C LEU A 303 -51.21 -26.48 7.45
N ALA A 304 -51.89 -25.37 7.74
CA ALA A 304 -51.24 -24.07 7.88
C ALA A 304 -50.34 -24.04 9.13
N TRP A 305 -50.76 -24.68 10.23
CA TRP A 305 -49.97 -24.79 11.44
C TRP A 305 -48.68 -25.59 11.21
N THR A 306 -48.77 -26.77 10.59
CA THR A 306 -47.59 -27.61 10.30
C THR A 306 -46.60 -26.90 9.37
N ARG A 307 -47.09 -26.24 8.32
CA ARG A 307 -46.24 -25.42 7.43
C ARG A 307 -45.58 -24.27 8.16
N ALA A 308 -46.33 -23.47 8.91
CA ALA A 308 -45.78 -22.32 9.65
C ALA A 308 -44.73 -22.76 10.69
N ARG A 309 -44.94 -23.94 11.31
CA ARG A 309 -43.98 -24.53 12.23
C ARG A 309 -42.69 -24.96 11.52
N GLN A 310 -42.79 -25.57 10.34
CA GLN A 310 -41.61 -25.90 9.53
C GLN A 310 -40.86 -24.64 9.08
N GLU A 311 -41.57 -23.62 8.58
CA GLU A 311 -40.96 -22.34 8.18
C GLU A 311 -40.25 -21.64 9.34
N LEU A 312 -40.82 -21.72 10.55
CA LEU A 312 -40.19 -21.20 11.76
C LEU A 312 -38.94 -22.02 12.12
N ALA A 313 -38.98 -23.35 12.00
CA ALA A 313 -37.83 -24.22 12.23
C ALA A 313 -36.68 -23.88 11.27
N ASP A 314 -36.96 -23.78 9.98
CA ASP A 314 -35.98 -23.43 8.95
C ASP A 314 -35.38 -22.04 9.22
N ARG A 315 -36.23 -21.06 9.59
CA ARG A 315 -35.76 -19.72 9.94
C ARG A 315 -34.85 -19.72 11.15
N ILE A 316 -35.23 -20.38 12.23
CA ILE A 316 -34.43 -20.44 13.46
C ILE A 316 -33.10 -21.12 13.18
N HIS A 317 -33.10 -22.24 12.44
CA HIS A 317 -31.88 -22.95 12.06
C HIS A 317 -30.89 -22.03 11.33
N VAL A 318 -31.34 -21.34 10.27
CA VAL A 318 -30.51 -20.39 9.52
C VAL A 318 -30.00 -19.26 10.42
N THR A 319 -30.85 -18.73 11.30
CA THR A 319 -30.47 -17.63 12.20
C THR A 319 -29.40 -18.07 13.21
N LEU A 320 -29.47 -19.31 13.71
CA LEU A 320 -28.47 -19.88 14.60
C LEU A 320 -27.16 -20.14 13.85
N GLU A 321 -27.22 -20.70 12.65
CA GLU A 321 -26.05 -20.90 11.79
C GLU A 321 -25.33 -19.58 11.52
N ASP A 322 -26.05 -18.55 11.08
CA ASP A 322 -25.50 -17.20 10.85
C ASP A 322 -24.82 -16.65 12.11
N ALA A 323 -25.46 -16.79 13.27
CA ALA A 323 -24.91 -16.31 14.53
C ALA A 323 -23.64 -17.08 14.94
N THR A 324 -23.58 -18.39 14.71
CA THR A 324 -22.36 -19.19 14.96
C THR A 324 -21.23 -18.82 14.00
N GLU A 325 -21.54 -18.56 12.72
CA GLU A 325 -20.58 -18.11 11.74
C GLU A 325 -20.00 -16.74 12.11
N GLU A 326 -20.85 -15.79 12.48
CA GLU A 326 -20.42 -14.47 12.94
C GLU A 326 -19.52 -14.56 14.16
N PHE A 327 -19.88 -15.39 15.14
CA PHE A 327 -19.03 -15.63 16.31
C PHE A 327 -17.67 -16.21 15.91
N ARG A 328 -17.65 -17.17 14.98
CA ARG A 328 -16.42 -17.78 14.46
C ARG A 328 -15.55 -16.75 13.73
N LYS A 329 -16.13 -15.90 12.89
CA LYS A 329 -15.46 -14.79 12.20
C LYS A 329 -14.85 -13.80 13.20
N ARG A 330 -15.64 -13.32 14.18
CA ARG A 330 -15.16 -12.42 15.25
C ARG A 330 -14.02 -13.04 16.06
N SER A 331 -14.08 -14.35 16.34
CA SER A 331 -13.02 -15.06 17.05
C SER A 331 -11.72 -15.15 16.24
N GLN A 332 -11.83 -15.40 14.93
CA GLN A 332 -10.69 -15.38 14.02
C GLN A 332 -10.07 -13.98 13.89
N GLU A 333 -10.88 -12.94 13.80
CA GLU A 333 -10.43 -11.55 13.79
C GLU A 333 -9.66 -11.20 15.05
N LYS A 334 -10.19 -11.52 16.24
CA LYS A 334 -9.49 -11.33 17.52
C LYS A 334 -8.14 -12.07 17.54
N ALA A 335 -8.11 -13.32 17.07
CA ALA A 335 -6.86 -14.07 16.97
C ALA A 335 -5.87 -13.45 15.98
N SER A 336 -6.35 -12.87 14.86
CA SER A 336 -5.52 -12.19 13.89
C SER A 336 -4.92 -10.88 14.42
N VAL A 337 -5.72 -10.10 15.16
CA VAL A 337 -5.28 -8.86 15.83
C VAL A 337 -4.23 -9.19 16.89
N GLU A 338 -4.42 -10.25 17.67
CA GLU A 338 -3.43 -10.67 18.66
C GLU A 338 -2.13 -11.14 17.99
N LYS A 339 -2.20 -11.91 16.89
CA LYS A 339 -1.01 -12.27 16.10
C LYS A 339 -0.28 -11.05 15.56
N GLN A 340 -1.01 -10.07 15.02
CA GLN A 340 -0.42 -8.81 14.55
C GLN A 340 0.24 -8.03 15.68
N ARG A 341 -0.41 -7.95 16.85
CA ARG A 341 0.13 -7.30 18.04
C ARG A 341 1.44 -7.96 18.48
N MET A 342 1.47 -9.29 18.56
CA MET A 342 2.67 -10.05 18.89
C MET A 342 3.79 -9.83 17.88
N LEU A 343 3.48 -9.80 16.58
CA LEU A 343 4.46 -9.50 15.53
C LEU A 343 5.02 -8.07 15.67
N CYS A 344 4.16 -7.07 15.90
CA CYS A 344 4.58 -5.69 16.13
C CYS A 344 5.51 -5.57 17.34
N GLN A 345 5.21 -6.27 18.44
CA GLN A 345 6.08 -6.32 19.63
C GLN A 345 7.44 -6.94 19.31
N GLN A 346 7.47 -8.06 18.57
CA GLN A 346 8.73 -8.70 18.17
C GLN A 346 9.56 -7.79 17.26
N LEU A 347 8.93 -7.11 16.30
CA LEU A 347 9.59 -6.17 15.40
C LEU A 347 10.12 -4.95 16.16
N ALA A 348 9.34 -4.39 17.08
CA ALA A 348 9.79 -3.30 17.95
C ALA A 348 11.04 -3.70 18.76
N GLY A 349 11.05 -4.91 19.33
CA GLY A 349 12.23 -5.44 20.03
C GLY A 349 13.44 -5.67 19.12
N LYS A 350 13.26 -6.04 17.85
CA LYS A 350 14.36 -6.12 16.86
C LYS A 350 14.89 -4.75 16.48
N VAL A 351 14.00 -3.78 16.23
CA VAL A 351 14.38 -2.41 15.89
C VAL A 351 15.12 -1.74 17.04
N GLN A 352 14.69 -1.98 18.28
CA GLN A 352 15.37 -1.46 19.46
C GLN A 352 16.80 -2.02 19.58
N ARG A 353 16.98 -3.34 19.46
CA ARG A 353 18.31 -3.96 19.43
C ARG A 353 19.19 -3.41 18.32
N TRP A 354 18.66 -3.26 17.11
CA TRP A 354 19.41 -2.67 15.99
C TRP A 354 19.83 -1.21 16.26
N ARG A 355 18.98 -0.42 16.93
CA ARG A 355 19.33 0.96 17.32
C ARG A 355 20.45 0.98 18.36
N GLU A 356 20.42 0.06 19.32
CA GLU A 356 21.47 -0.12 20.33
C GLU A 356 22.79 -0.53 19.67
N GLU A 357 22.78 -1.58 18.84
CA GLU A 357 23.95 -2.02 18.07
C GLU A 357 24.52 -0.91 17.19
N LYS A 358 23.66 -0.10 16.56
CA LYS A 358 24.10 1.04 15.74
C LYS A 358 24.75 2.15 16.57
N ALA A 359 24.19 2.48 17.73
CA ALA A 359 24.77 3.46 18.64
C ALA A 359 26.14 2.99 19.17
N GLU A 360 26.25 1.70 19.52
CA GLU A 360 27.52 1.09 19.93
C GLU A 360 28.58 1.17 18.81
N LEU A 361 28.20 0.90 17.56
CA LEU A 361 29.08 1.06 16.40
C LEU A 361 29.55 2.51 16.24
N GLU A 362 28.64 3.49 16.34
CA GLU A 362 28.97 4.91 16.24
C GLU A 362 29.96 5.34 17.35
N ASP A 363 29.77 4.87 18.58
CA ASP A 363 30.68 5.11 19.70
C ASP A 363 32.07 4.50 19.47
N LEU A 364 32.13 3.27 18.96
CA LEU A 364 33.38 2.61 18.62
C LEU A 364 34.12 3.32 17.49
N GLU A 365 33.41 3.77 16.46
CA GLU A 365 34.00 4.57 15.38
C GLU A 365 34.55 5.91 15.88
N LEU A 366 33.83 6.59 16.78
CA LEU A 366 34.30 7.83 17.39
C LEU A 366 35.60 7.61 18.17
N ARG A 367 35.64 6.58 19.03
CA ARG A 367 36.84 6.22 19.79
C ARG A 367 38.01 5.86 18.86
N ALA A 368 37.75 5.14 17.77
CA ALA A 368 38.77 4.81 16.78
C ALA A 368 39.30 6.07 16.08
N ARG A 369 38.43 7.01 15.70
CA ARG A 369 38.82 8.30 15.10
C ARG A 369 39.65 9.14 16.07
N GLU A 370 39.27 9.20 17.34
CA GLU A 370 40.02 9.92 18.38
C GLU A 370 41.40 9.28 18.61
N SER A 371 41.46 7.95 18.70
CA SER A 371 42.72 7.20 18.82
C SER A 371 43.65 7.44 17.62
N ASN A 372 43.11 7.39 16.39
CA ASN A 372 43.88 7.66 15.18
C ASN A 372 44.40 9.10 15.14
N ARG A 373 43.58 10.10 15.48
CA ARG A 373 44.01 11.51 15.57
C ARG A 373 45.11 11.69 16.62
N ALA A 374 44.98 11.06 17.78
CA ALA A 374 46.01 11.10 18.82
C ALA A 374 47.32 10.47 18.34
N ALA A 375 47.25 9.34 17.63
CA ALA A 375 48.41 8.67 17.05
C ALA A 375 49.09 9.51 15.94
N GLU A 376 48.31 10.15 15.07
CA GLU A 376 48.84 11.07 14.05
C GLU A 376 49.53 12.28 14.68
N MET A 377 48.90 12.91 15.67
CA MET A 377 49.49 14.03 16.41
C MET A 377 50.77 13.62 17.15
N ALA A 378 50.82 12.41 17.72
CA ALA A 378 52.02 11.88 18.35
C ALA A 378 53.15 11.66 17.33
N ARG A 379 52.83 11.08 16.16
CA ARG A 379 53.80 10.92 15.05
C ARG A 379 54.32 12.26 14.57
N GLU A 380 53.46 13.27 14.41
CA GLU A 380 53.89 14.60 13.96
C GLU A 380 54.79 15.29 15.00
N LYS A 381 54.45 15.21 16.29
CA LYS A 381 55.32 15.69 17.37
C LYS A 381 56.68 15.00 17.36
N GLU A 382 56.72 13.69 17.12
CA GLU A 382 57.97 12.94 17.00
C GLU A 382 58.80 13.40 15.79
N ARG A 383 58.16 13.62 14.63
CA ARG A 383 58.82 14.17 13.43
C ARG A 383 59.40 15.54 13.69
N GLN A 384 58.63 16.43 14.31
CA GLN A 384 59.07 17.77 14.67
C GLN A 384 60.28 17.73 15.61
N ALA A 385 60.22 16.89 16.66
CA ALA A 385 61.34 16.73 17.59
C ALA A 385 62.61 16.18 16.91
N ARG A 386 62.47 15.28 15.94
CA ARG A 386 63.60 14.79 15.12
C ARG A 386 64.19 15.90 14.24
N GLU A 387 63.35 16.72 13.61
CA GLU A 387 63.81 17.88 12.84
C GLU A 387 64.54 18.90 13.70
N ASP A 388 64.01 19.24 14.87
CA ASP A 388 64.61 20.21 15.79
C ASP A 388 65.98 19.73 16.27
N ARG A 389 66.13 18.44 16.60
CA ARG A 389 67.43 17.84 16.91
C ARG A 389 68.42 17.99 15.75
N ARG A 390 67.97 17.78 14.51
CA ARG A 390 68.81 17.96 13.30
C ARG A 390 69.22 19.43 13.14
N ARG A 391 68.29 20.37 13.27
CA ARG A 391 68.55 21.81 13.18
C ARG A 391 69.57 22.26 14.22
N GLN A 392 69.43 21.78 15.46
CA GLN A 392 70.38 22.09 16.54
C GLN A 392 71.78 21.53 16.26
N ALA A 393 71.89 20.30 15.74
CA ALA A 393 73.18 19.72 15.36
C ALA A 393 73.87 20.52 14.24
N ILE A 394 73.12 21.02 13.25
CA ILE A 394 73.66 21.88 12.18
C ILE A 394 74.11 23.23 12.75
N LYS A 395 73.30 23.85 13.61
CA LYS A 395 73.63 25.13 14.26
C LYS A 395 74.95 25.04 15.03
N ASN A 396 75.13 23.99 15.81
CA ASN A 396 76.36 23.75 16.57
C ASN A 396 77.58 23.60 15.64
N LYS A 397 77.46 22.86 14.53
CA LYS A 397 78.55 22.72 13.53
C LYS A 397 78.93 24.05 12.87
N ILE A 398 77.95 24.92 12.61
CA ILE A 398 78.22 26.24 12.03
C ILE A 398 78.98 27.11 13.05
N GLN A 399 78.59 27.04 14.31
CA GLN A 399 79.22 27.82 15.38
C GLN A 399 80.68 27.42 15.60
N THR A 400 80.98 26.12 15.73
CA THR A 400 82.36 25.65 15.89
C THR A 400 83.26 26.04 14.71
N ARG A 401 82.73 25.99 13.48
CA ARG A 401 83.46 26.44 12.28
C ARG A 401 83.75 27.94 12.29
N ARG A 402 82.82 28.76 12.80
CA ARG A 402 83.02 30.22 12.92
C ARG A 402 84.10 30.54 13.95
N GLU A 403 84.08 29.86 15.09
CA GLU A 403 85.07 30.02 16.17
C GLU A 403 86.47 29.63 15.68
N SER A 404 86.62 28.48 15.02
CA SER A 404 87.89 28.04 14.42
C SER A 404 88.44 29.04 13.38
N LYS A 405 87.59 29.58 12.49
CA LYS A 405 88.02 30.61 11.53
C LYS A 405 88.47 31.91 12.20
N LEU A 406 87.90 32.25 13.35
CA LEU A 406 88.29 33.44 14.10
C LEU A 406 89.67 33.25 14.74
N GLN A 407 89.93 32.05 15.26
CA GLN A 407 91.24 31.67 15.82
C GLN A 407 92.34 31.70 14.75
N GLU A 408 92.12 31.08 13.59
CA GLU A 408 93.09 31.10 12.48
C GLU A 408 93.47 32.53 12.05
N LYS A 409 92.49 33.45 12.03
CA LYS A 409 92.76 34.86 11.71
C LYS A 409 93.61 35.55 12.78
N ALA A 410 93.32 35.31 14.06
CA ALA A 410 94.08 35.89 15.16
C ALA A 410 95.54 35.39 15.17
N GLU A 411 95.75 34.10 14.88
CA GLU A 411 97.09 33.51 14.74
C GLU A 411 97.86 34.12 13.56
N PHE A 412 97.18 34.31 12.42
CA PHE A 412 97.78 34.98 11.25
C PHE A 412 98.17 36.44 11.55
N GLU A 413 97.29 37.21 12.17
CA GLU A 413 97.55 38.59 12.58
C GLU A 413 98.74 38.69 13.56
N ALA A 414 98.85 37.75 14.51
CA ALA A 414 99.99 37.68 15.42
C ALA A 414 101.32 37.39 14.70
N ALA A 415 101.31 36.50 13.69
CA ALA A 415 102.48 36.20 12.89
C ALA A 415 102.93 37.39 12.03
N GLU A 416 102.00 38.13 11.43
CA GLU A 416 102.32 39.36 10.68
C GLU A 416 102.91 40.45 11.59
N HIS A 417 102.36 40.60 12.81
CA HIS A 417 102.90 41.53 13.80
C HIS A 417 104.36 41.23 14.15
N LEU A 418 104.70 39.96 14.39
CA LEU A 418 106.09 39.56 14.65
C LEU A 418 107.01 39.83 13.45
N ARG A 419 106.55 39.57 12.22
CA ARG A 419 107.31 39.82 11.01
C ARG A 419 107.59 41.32 10.79
N LEU A 420 106.61 42.17 11.10
CA LEU A 420 106.77 43.63 11.04
C LEU A 420 107.81 44.14 12.03
N GLU A 421 107.87 43.58 13.24
CA GLU A 421 108.90 43.94 14.22
C GLU A 421 110.31 43.57 13.77
N GLU A 422 110.48 42.39 13.17
CA GLU A 422 111.76 41.97 12.59
C GLU A 422 112.24 42.95 11.50
N LEU A 423 111.34 43.34 10.59
CA LEU A 423 111.64 44.28 9.51
C LEU A 423 112.05 45.65 10.07
N ARG A 424 111.37 46.15 11.11
CA ARG A 424 111.76 47.40 11.79
C ARG A 424 113.18 47.34 12.34
N ARG A 425 113.56 46.22 12.98
CA ARG A 425 114.93 46.01 13.49
C ARG A 425 115.99 46.02 12.38
N VAL A 426 115.67 45.47 11.20
CA VAL A 426 116.58 45.50 10.04
C VAL A 426 116.79 46.92 9.54
N PHE A 427 115.71 47.69 9.36
CA PHE A 427 115.80 49.07 8.88
C PHE A 427 116.54 50.01 9.84
N ASP A 428 116.40 49.82 11.15
CA ASP A 428 117.13 50.63 12.13
C ASP A 428 118.63 50.34 12.13
N ARG A 429 119.04 49.09 11.88
CA ARG A 429 120.45 48.74 11.66
C ARG A 429 121.01 49.41 10.41
N GLN A 430 120.26 49.39 9.30
CA GLN A 430 120.66 50.03 8.05
C GLN A 430 120.83 51.56 8.23
N ARG A 431 119.88 52.21 8.91
CA ARG A 431 119.94 53.65 9.20
C ARG A 431 121.21 54.06 9.94
N ARG A 432 121.71 53.24 10.86
CA ARG A 432 122.96 53.52 11.61
C ARG A 432 124.21 53.43 10.74
N LEU A 433 124.23 52.52 9.76
CA LEU A 433 125.34 52.37 8.83
C LEU A 433 125.38 53.53 7.83
N ASP A 434 124.21 53.96 7.34
CA ASP A 434 124.12 55.07 6.40
C ASP A 434 124.50 56.42 7.03
N THR A 435 124.17 56.67 8.31
CA THR A 435 124.62 57.88 9.01
C THR A 435 126.13 57.93 9.20
N GLN A 436 126.77 56.81 9.51
CA GLN A 436 128.24 56.74 9.60
C GLN A 436 128.90 57.01 8.25
N ARG A 437 128.36 56.44 7.16
CA ARG A 437 128.87 56.63 5.80
C ARG A 437 128.82 58.10 5.36
N LEU A 438 127.73 58.81 5.67
CA LEU A 438 127.57 60.22 5.35
C LEU A 438 128.55 61.12 6.12
N LEU A 439 128.84 60.80 7.39
CA LEU A 439 129.82 61.54 8.19
C LEU A 439 131.24 61.44 7.61
N GLU A 440 131.65 60.27 7.12
CA GLU A 440 132.97 60.12 6.49
C GLU A 440 133.13 60.90 5.18
N ILE A 441 132.06 60.97 4.37
CA ILE A 441 132.04 61.72 3.11
C ILE A 441 132.18 63.22 3.38
N ALA A 442 131.46 63.75 4.38
CA ALA A 442 131.55 65.15 4.77
C ALA A 442 132.96 65.55 5.23
N LYS A 443 133.64 64.67 5.97
CA LYS A 443 135.02 64.90 6.46
C LYS A 443 136.04 64.99 5.31
N LYS A 444 135.88 64.17 4.26
CA LYS A 444 136.74 64.21 3.06
C LYS A 444 136.52 65.47 2.21
N HIS A 445 135.27 65.93 2.08
CA HIS A 445 134.95 67.14 1.33
C HIS A 445 135.58 68.41 1.94
N LEU A 446 135.63 68.49 3.28
CA LEU A 446 136.21 69.63 3.99
C LEU A 446 137.74 69.74 3.76
N GLN A 447 138.45 68.61 3.70
CA GLN A 447 139.89 68.57 3.44
C GLN A 447 140.26 68.99 2.02
N GLN A 448 139.44 68.64 1.02
CA GLN A 448 139.65 69.09 -0.37
C GLN A 448 139.43 70.60 -0.53
N GLN A 449 138.51 71.18 0.24
CA GLN A 449 138.23 72.62 0.18
C GLN A 449 139.37 73.46 0.79
N SER A 450 140.03 72.97 1.84
CA SER A 450 141.20 73.63 2.42
C SER A 450 142.43 73.60 1.50
N ALA A 451 142.66 72.49 0.77
CA ALA A 451 143.78 72.37 -0.16
C ALA A 451 143.65 73.34 -1.35
N ARG A 452 142.44 73.45 -1.93
CA ARG A 452 142.15 74.38 -3.03
C ARG A 452 142.34 75.86 -2.67
N ARG A 453 142.17 76.22 -1.39
CA ARG A 453 142.40 77.60 -0.92
C ARG A 453 143.88 77.99 -0.86
N VAL A 454 144.76 77.02 -0.63
CA VAL A 454 146.21 77.24 -0.58
C VAL A 454 146.78 77.37 -2.00
N GLU A 455 146.37 76.48 -2.92
CA GLU A 455 146.79 76.55 -4.33
C GLU A 455 146.37 77.86 -5.01
N ALA A 456 145.16 78.37 -4.71
CA ALA A 456 144.66 79.62 -5.27
C ALA A 456 145.43 80.86 -4.80
N SER A 457 146.02 80.87 -3.60
CA SER A 457 146.82 82.02 -3.13
C SER A 457 148.21 82.04 -3.77
N GLU A 458 148.80 80.87 -4.03
CA GLU A 458 150.11 80.72 -4.69
C GLU A 458 150.08 81.00 -6.20
N GLU A 459 148.92 80.84 -6.85
CA GLU A 459 148.72 81.25 -8.25
C GLU A 459 148.51 82.75 -8.39
N ALA A 460 147.86 83.40 -7.43
CA ALA A 460 147.64 84.84 -7.42
C ALA A 460 148.95 85.64 -7.27
N THR A 461 149.91 85.15 -6.47
CA THR A 461 151.23 85.79 -6.30
C THR A 461 152.05 85.72 -7.59
N ARG A 462 152.10 84.55 -8.24
CA ARG A 462 152.81 84.36 -9.52
C ARG A 462 152.24 85.23 -10.65
N GLN A 463 150.94 85.44 -10.68
CA GLN A 463 150.29 86.30 -11.68
C GLN A 463 150.58 87.79 -11.43
N ALA A 464 150.70 88.23 -10.18
CA ALA A 464 151.07 89.60 -9.83
C ALA A 464 152.50 89.95 -10.29
N GLU A 465 153.46 89.07 -10.03
CA GLU A 465 154.87 89.24 -10.44
C GLU A 465 155.04 89.33 -11.97
N ALA A 466 154.28 88.50 -12.72
CA ALA A 466 154.30 88.53 -14.18
C ALA A 466 153.66 89.80 -14.77
N MET A 467 152.68 90.40 -14.07
CA MET A 467 152.01 91.63 -14.49
C MET A 467 152.89 92.86 -14.27
N GLU A 468 153.69 92.88 -13.20
CA GLU A 468 154.62 93.97 -12.87
C GLU A 468 155.78 94.04 -13.87
N ALA A 469 156.39 92.90 -14.21
CA ALA A 469 157.41 92.81 -15.27
C ALA A 469 156.91 93.26 -16.65
N ARG A 470 155.63 93.06 -16.95
CA ARG A 470 154.97 93.52 -18.19
C ARG A 470 154.73 95.03 -18.18
N LEU A 471 154.46 95.63 -17.02
CA LEU A 471 154.24 97.07 -16.87
C LEU A 471 155.56 97.88 -16.93
N GLU A 472 156.66 97.35 -16.40
CA GLU A 472 158.01 97.94 -16.52
C GLU A 472 158.45 98.04 -18.00
N ALA A 473 158.19 97.00 -18.81
CA ALA A 473 158.52 96.96 -20.23
C ALA A 473 157.70 97.94 -21.10
N ILE A 474 156.52 98.32 -20.63
CA ILE A 474 155.64 99.31 -21.29
C ILE A 474 156.07 100.74 -20.93
N ARG A 475 156.56 100.98 -19.70
CA ARG A 475 157.04 102.31 -19.25
C ARG A 475 158.29 102.80 -19.99
N VAL A 476 159.08 101.90 -20.57
CA VAL A 476 160.25 102.23 -21.42
C VAL A 476 159.86 102.56 -22.87
N LYS A 477 158.68 102.11 -23.35
CA LYS A 477 158.28 102.24 -24.76
C LYS A 477 157.31 103.38 -25.06
N VAL A 478 156.72 104.00 -24.04
CA VAL A 478 155.68 105.02 -24.24
C VAL A 478 155.94 106.24 -23.36
N ARG A 479 156.94 107.03 -23.77
CA ARG A 479 157.02 108.44 -23.40
C ARG A 479 156.97 109.29 -24.67
N PRO A 480 155.78 109.74 -25.11
CA PRO A 480 155.64 110.86 -26.02
C PRO A 480 155.52 112.16 -25.23
N ASP A 481 156.39 113.08 -25.59
CA ASP A 481 156.49 114.46 -25.14
C ASP A 481 155.30 115.29 -25.67
N VAL A 482 154.46 115.80 -24.78
CA VAL A 482 153.43 116.80 -25.08
C VAL A 482 153.38 117.80 -23.93
N PRO A 483 153.46 119.11 -24.18
CA PRO A 483 153.46 120.14 -23.14
C PRO A 483 152.07 120.32 -22.49
N ASP A 484 152.10 120.61 -21.19
CA ASP A 484 150.97 120.72 -20.28
C ASP A 484 149.96 121.82 -20.70
N ASN A 485 148.68 121.45 -20.80
CA ASN A 485 147.58 122.41 -20.81
C ASN A 485 146.38 121.90 -19.97
N PRO A 486 146.04 122.55 -18.84
CA PRO A 486 145.20 121.99 -17.77
C PRO A 486 143.68 122.00 -17.99
N LEU A 487 143.14 122.35 -19.17
CA LEU A 487 141.68 122.48 -19.37
C LEU A 487 140.97 121.24 -19.96
N ARG A 488 141.69 120.15 -20.23
CA ARG A 488 141.11 118.94 -20.85
C ARG A 488 140.38 118.00 -19.86
N VAL A 489 140.44 118.30 -18.55
CA VAL A 489 139.90 117.44 -17.48
C VAL A 489 138.37 117.54 -17.33
N PHE A 490 137.68 118.42 -18.06
CA PHE A 490 136.25 118.68 -17.87
C PHE A 490 135.30 118.23 -19.00
N ALA A 491 135.76 117.43 -19.97
CA ALA A 491 134.90 117.03 -21.10
C ALA A 491 134.51 115.53 -21.06
N ASN A 492 133.21 115.26 -20.88
CA ASN A 492 132.60 113.92 -20.94
C ASN A 492 132.54 113.38 -22.37
N THR A 493 132.83 112.09 -22.55
CA THR A 493 132.96 111.41 -23.85
C THR A 493 131.73 110.62 -24.30
N GLU A 494 131.64 110.44 -25.62
CA GLU A 494 130.44 110.18 -26.41
C GLU A 494 129.75 108.83 -26.19
N ALA A 495 130.43 107.87 -25.55
CA ALA A 495 129.85 106.56 -25.26
C ALA A 495 128.81 106.59 -24.12
N TRP A 496 128.85 107.59 -23.23
CA TRP A 496 127.88 107.71 -22.12
C TRP A 496 126.52 108.28 -22.55
N ARG A 497 126.44 108.96 -23.71
CA ARG A 497 125.17 109.47 -24.25
C ARG A 497 124.24 108.35 -24.74
N HIS A 498 124.78 107.27 -25.30
CA HIS A 498 123.96 106.19 -25.85
C HIS A 498 123.38 105.21 -24.82
N HIS A 499 123.93 105.14 -23.60
CA HIS A 499 123.38 104.29 -22.55
C HIS A 499 122.19 104.94 -21.83
N LEU A 500 122.12 106.27 -21.83
CA LEU A 500 121.01 107.02 -21.21
C LEU A 500 119.70 106.96 -22.02
N GLU A 501 119.75 106.62 -23.32
CA GLU A 501 118.58 106.57 -24.20
C GLU A 501 117.85 105.22 -24.20
N ALA A 502 118.43 104.14 -23.66
CA ALA A 502 117.85 102.79 -23.68
C ALA A 502 117.12 102.38 -22.38
N SER A 503 117.11 103.23 -21.34
CA SER A 503 116.56 102.89 -20.02
C SER A 503 115.46 103.84 -19.53
N ALA A 504 114.56 104.23 -20.43
CA ALA A 504 113.30 104.86 -20.08
C ALA A 504 112.23 104.32 -21.02
N ILE A 505 111.43 103.33 -20.57
CA ILE A 505 110.02 103.05 -20.95
C ILE A 505 109.63 101.66 -20.38
N ILE A 506 108.59 101.68 -19.52
CA ILE A 506 107.77 100.57 -18.95
C ILE A 506 108.35 99.95 -17.64
N LYS A 507 107.98 100.41 -16.42
CA LYS A 507 106.68 100.35 -15.67
C LYS A 507 106.17 98.89 -15.56
N GLU A 508 105.58 98.34 -14.51
CA GLU A 508 104.94 98.72 -13.24
C GLU A 508 104.54 97.33 -12.64
N GLU A 509 104.77 97.07 -11.36
CA GLU A 509 103.70 96.83 -10.35
C GLU A 509 102.89 95.51 -10.42
N ALA A 510 102.59 95.03 -9.21
CA ALA A 510 101.34 94.41 -8.78
C ALA A 510 101.11 92.89 -8.97
N ASP A 511 101.21 92.17 -7.84
CA ASP A 511 100.06 91.71 -7.05
C ASP A 511 98.92 90.87 -7.70
N PHE A 512 98.78 89.65 -7.13
CA PHE A 512 97.54 88.88 -6.87
C PHE A 512 96.70 88.40 -8.10
N PRO A 513 95.60 87.64 -7.89
CA PRO A 513 95.51 86.18 -7.66
C PRO A 513 94.53 85.54 -8.69
N ASN A 514 93.78 84.50 -8.31
CA ASN A 514 92.56 83.97 -9.00
C ASN A 514 92.76 83.04 -10.23
N VAL A 515 91.91 82.07 -10.60
CA VAL A 515 90.78 81.34 -9.98
C VAL A 515 90.20 80.38 -11.05
N LEU A 516 89.48 79.32 -10.61
CA LEU A 516 88.39 78.59 -11.31
C LEU A 516 88.77 77.86 -12.64
N LYS A 517 88.02 76.97 -13.29
CA LYS A 517 86.59 76.55 -13.35
C LYS A 517 86.53 75.36 -14.37
N VAL A 518 85.61 74.39 -14.35
CA VAL A 518 84.34 74.24 -15.15
C VAL A 518 84.10 72.71 -15.25
N SER A 519 83.00 72.05 -14.82
CA SER A 519 81.57 71.99 -15.24
C SER A 519 81.23 71.13 -16.47
N SER A 520 80.24 70.24 -16.35
CA SER A 520 79.22 69.97 -17.40
C SER A 520 77.98 69.24 -16.84
N ASN A 521 76.83 69.92 -16.94
CA ASN A 521 75.46 69.45 -16.70
C ASN A 521 74.67 69.70 -18.00
N THR A 522 74.17 68.66 -18.65
CA THR A 522 73.15 68.58 -19.74
C THR A 522 72.77 67.09 -19.79
N ASP A 523 71.56 66.58 -19.50
CA ASP A 523 70.21 66.98 -19.87
C ASP A 523 69.17 66.45 -18.86
N LYS A 524 68.12 67.24 -18.57
CA LYS A 524 67.03 66.87 -17.64
C LYS A 524 66.04 65.90 -18.31
N PRO A 525 65.57 64.85 -17.61
CA PRO A 525 64.67 63.84 -18.17
C PRO A 525 63.20 64.27 -18.13
N ILE A 526 62.45 63.87 -19.15
CA ILE A 526 60.98 63.93 -19.22
C ILE A 526 60.43 63.18 -17.99
N THR A 527 59.60 63.85 -17.19
CA THR A 527 58.95 63.24 -16.03
C THR A 527 57.85 62.28 -16.47
N THR A 528 58.21 61.02 -16.69
CA THR A 528 57.27 59.89 -16.72
C THR A 528 57.37 59.10 -15.42
N PHE A 529 56.28 58.45 -15.03
CA PHE A 529 56.21 57.59 -13.85
C PHE A 529 57.27 56.48 -13.93
N THR A 530 57.99 56.22 -12.83
CA THR A 530 58.93 55.10 -12.74
C THR A 530 58.18 53.76 -12.56
N GLU A 531 58.76 52.64 -12.99
CA GLU A 531 58.22 51.28 -12.83
C GLU A 531 57.73 51.02 -11.38
N THR A 532 58.50 51.50 -10.40
CA THR A 532 58.17 51.39 -8.97
C THR A 532 57.02 52.29 -8.54
N GLN A 533 56.75 53.39 -9.25
CA GLN A 533 55.59 54.25 -9.04
C GLN A 533 54.33 53.69 -9.73
N LEU A 534 54.47 53.05 -10.89
CA LEU A 534 53.38 52.32 -11.58
C LEU A 534 52.92 51.08 -10.80
N GLN A 535 53.84 50.38 -10.11
CA GLN A 535 53.51 49.23 -9.25
C GLN A 535 52.91 49.61 -7.88
N ARG A 536 52.81 50.90 -7.54
CA ARG A 536 52.05 51.32 -6.35
C ARG A 536 50.55 51.25 -6.56
N ASP A 537 50.09 51.43 -7.79
CA ASP A 537 48.69 51.25 -8.12
C ASP A 537 48.37 49.74 -8.14
N TYR A 538 47.32 49.37 -7.42
CA TYR A 538 46.91 47.98 -7.25
C TYR A 538 46.41 47.41 -8.58
N ARG A 539 45.71 48.23 -9.38
CA ARG A 539 45.14 47.80 -10.66
C ARG A 539 46.23 47.42 -11.65
N THR A 540 47.29 48.21 -11.73
CA THR A 540 48.46 47.92 -12.57
C THR A 540 49.19 46.68 -12.09
N ARG A 541 49.42 46.50 -10.78
CA ARG A 541 49.99 45.26 -10.20
C ARG A 541 49.17 44.00 -10.52
N LEU A 542 47.85 44.10 -10.39
CA LEU A 542 46.96 42.98 -10.67
C LEU A 542 46.95 42.68 -12.17
N SER A 543 46.93 43.70 -13.03
CA SER A 543 46.98 43.53 -14.47
C SER A 543 48.31 42.92 -14.95
N THR A 544 49.46 43.34 -14.39
CA THR A 544 50.76 42.76 -14.73
C THR A 544 50.87 41.33 -14.23
N ALA A 545 50.42 41.01 -13.01
CA ALA A 545 50.39 39.63 -12.52
C ALA A 545 49.48 38.73 -13.36
N LEU A 546 48.31 39.22 -13.80
CA LEU A 546 47.41 38.49 -14.69
C LEU A 546 47.99 38.33 -16.10
N PHE A 547 48.76 39.31 -16.58
CA PHE A 547 49.49 39.23 -17.84
C PHE A 547 50.64 38.21 -17.76
N GLU A 548 51.45 38.24 -16.70
CA GLU A 548 52.53 37.25 -16.44
C GLU A 548 51.98 35.82 -16.31
N ALA A 549 50.78 35.67 -15.74
CA ALA A 549 50.08 34.40 -15.66
C ALA A 549 49.38 33.98 -16.97
N GLY A 550 49.39 34.81 -18.02
CA GLY A 550 48.73 34.56 -19.31
C GLY A 550 47.19 34.63 -19.28
N LEU A 551 46.60 35.15 -18.20
CA LEU A 551 45.16 35.10 -17.92
C LEU A 551 44.42 36.40 -18.30
N LEU A 552 45.11 37.42 -18.81
CA LEU A 552 44.56 38.76 -19.05
C LEU A 552 43.31 38.77 -19.96
N ASN A 553 43.23 37.86 -20.94
CA ASN A 553 42.12 37.81 -21.91
C ASN A 553 40.89 37.00 -21.41
N THR A 554 41.00 36.35 -20.25
CA THR A 554 39.90 35.53 -19.70
C THR A 554 38.77 36.39 -19.14
N ASN A 555 37.54 35.87 -19.15
CA ASN A 555 36.39 36.54 -18.54
C ASN A 555 36.59 36.75 -17.02
N TYR A 556 37.43 35.94 -16.38
CA TYR A 556 37.84 36.08 -14.99
C TYR A 556 38.66 37.36 -14.74
N ALA A 557 39.70 37.60 -15.55
CA ALA A 557 40.49 38.82 -15.48
C ALA A 557 39.66 40.08 -15.79
N ARG A 558 38.72 40.00 -16.74
CA ARG A 558 37.78 41.10 -17.05
C ARG A 558 36.86 41.42 -15.87
N ASN A 559 36.32 40.41 -15.19
CA ASN A 559 35.46 40.62 -14.02
C ASN A 559 36.24 41.21 -12.83
N LEU A 560 37.44 40.70 -12.52
CA LEU A 560 38.30 41.21 -11.44
C LEU A 560 38.71 42.68 -11.66
N LEU A 561 39.16 43.02 -12.88
CA LEU A 561 39.48 44.40 -13.23
C LEU A 561 38.24 45.30 -13.27
N SER A 562 37.02 44.77 -13.51
CA SER A 562 35.79 45.59 -13.49
C SER A 562 35.19 45.79 -12.09
N GLN A 563 35.43 44.88 -11.14
CA GLN A 563 34.86 44.97 -9.79
C GLN A 563 35.52 46.08 -8.95
N GLU A 564 36.76 46.46 -9.27
CA GLU A 564 37.51 47.46 -8.48
C GLU A 564 37.49 48.88 -9.04
N SER A 565 36.92 49.13 -10.23
CA SER A 565 36.60 50.51 -10.63
C SER A 565 35.54 51.16 -9.72
N ALA A 566 34.83 50.36 -8.90
CA ALA A 566 33.87 50.83 -7.91
C ALA A 566 34.48 51.07 -6.50
N LEU A 567 35.74 50.65 -6.24
CA LEU A 567 36.36 50.67 -4.91
C LEU A 567 37.41 51.79 -4.69
N LEU A 568 37.69 52.62 -5.71
CA LEU A 568 38.61 53.76 -5.60
C LEU A 568 37.91 55.14 -5.45
N LEU A 569 36.60 55.18 -5.18
CA LEU A 569 35.86 56.41 -4.90
C LEU A 569 35.50 56.62 -3.42
N PHE A 570 35.76 55.66 -2.54
CA PHE A 570 35.53 55.84 -1.10
C PHE A 570 36.69 55.25 -0.29
N GLY A 571 37.54 56.15 0.20
CA GLY A 571 38.60 55.80 1.13
C GLY A 571 38.06 55.31 2.47
N GLY A 572 38.59 54.17 2.90
CA GLY A 572 38.82 53.83 4.30
C GLY A 572 37.61 53.55 5.18
N LYS A 573 37.32 52.26 5.43
CA LYS A 573 37.46 51.59 6.74
C LYS A 573 37.00 50.14 6.66
N SER A 574 37.59 49.35 7.55
CA SER A 574 37.56 47.90 7.70
C SER A 574 36.17 47.26 7.83
N LEU A 575 36.10 46.03 7.32
CA LEU A 575 35.14 44.93 7.52
C LEU A 575 34.62 44.78 8.97
N PRO A 576 33.43 44.16 9.15
CA PRO A 576 33.39 42.71 9.34
C PRO A 576 32.32 41.97 8.54
N HIS A 577 32.63 40.70 8.26
CA HIS A 577 31.79 39.68 7.68
C HIS A 577 30.50 39.45 8.48
N THR A 578 29.36 39.44 7.78
CA THR A 578 28.15 38.72 8.20
C THR A 578 27.60 37.92 7.03
N GLU A 579 27.50 36.61 7.23
CA GLU A 579 26.76 35.67 6.41
C GLU A 579 25.26 35.99 6.51
N ALA A 580 24.59 36.14 5.36
CA ALA A 580 23.13 36.13 5.28
C ALA A 580 22.68 35.01 4.36
N ARG A 581 22.12 33.97 4.98
CA ARG A 581 21.34 32.89 4.35
C ARG A 581 20.11 33.48 3.64
N PHE A 582 19.83 33.01 2.43
CA PHE A 582 18.49 33.04 1.86
C PHE A 582 17.99 31.60 1.72
N ALA A 583 16.89 31.31 2.40
CA ALA A 583 16.06 30.12 2.23
C ALA A 583 14.64 30.59 1.94
N TYR A 584 14.00 30.02 0.92
CA TYR A 584 12.55 29.80 0.80
C TYR A 584 12.40 28.59 -0.17
N SER A 585 11.94 27.42 0.29
CA SER A 585 10.52 26.96 0.33
C SER A 585 9.91 26.89 -1.08
N SER A 586 9.21 25.87 -1.57
CA SER A 586 8.53 24.69 -1.01
C SER A 586 8.02 23.88 -2.21
N SER A 587 7.97 22.53 -2.13
CA SER A 587 6.73 21.76 -2.40
C SER A 587 6.93 20.23 -2.32
N LYS A 588 6.06 19.63 -1.51
CA LYS A 588 5.53 18.24 -1.52
C LYS A 588 5.02 17.86 -2.94
N THR A 589 4.78 16.63 -3.40
CA THR A 589 4.70 15.22 -2.92
C THR A 589 4.49 14.35 -4.18
N SER A 590 4.87 13.06 -4.16
CA SER A 590 4.12 11.89 -4.71
C SER A 590 5.01 10.63 -4.64
N LYS A 591 4.77 9.71 -3.69
CA LYS A 591 3.99 8.47 -3.84
C LYS A 591 4.56 7.49 -4.88
N TRP A 592 5.27 6.49 -4.35
CA TRP A 592 5.49 5.19 -4.96
C TRP A 592 4.25 4.30 -4.74
N ASN A 593 3.77 3.70 -5.83
CA ASN A 593 2.92 2.51 -5.86
C ASN A 593 3.56 1.57 -6.88
N LEU A 594 4.21 0.51 -6.38
CA LEU A 594 4.26 -0.88 -6.88
C LEU A 594 5.35 -1.63 -6.11
#